data_AF-A0A2E3V2T1-F1
#
_entry.id   AF-A0A2E3V2T1-F1
#
_cell.length_a   1.000
_cell.length_b   1.000
_cell.length_c   1.000
_cell.angle_alpha   90.00
_cell.angle_beta   90.00
_cell.angle_gamma   90.00
#
_symmetry.space_group_name_H-M   'P 1'
#
loop_
_entity.id
_entity.type
_entity.pdbx_description
1 polymer ?
#
loop_
_entity_poly.entity_id
_entity_poly.type
_entity_poly.pdbx_seq_one_letter_code
_entity_poly.pdbx_strand_id
1 'polypeptide(L)'
;MNYCESSHQKTLEPSHYEIIMSMRYNLIKCSCGFSFGSTKSKENYCTKCGSTRNLVIVEKFENPEELARAISFANLPDEISEELILKIKEKESKIKTNKINNNNDLGGLSVLKKATDKQGNLTKSSLDKFLSEEGSIESSSEYLIGQAEVQGFLIRVNENTWNWLS
;
A
#
# COMPACT_ATOMS: atom_id res chain seq x y z
N MET A 1 -50.67 11.81 -45.14
CA MET A 1 -49.68 10.75 -44.91
C MET A 1 -48.38 11.41 -44.52
N ASN A 2 -48.08 11.47 -43.23
CA ASN A 2 -46.78 11.89 -42.68
C ASN A 2 -46.62 11.10 -41.38
N TYR A 3 -45.77 10.08 -41.38
CA TYR A 3 -45.31 9.39 -40.18
C TYR A 3 -43.87 9.82 -39.93
N CYS A 4 -43.65 10.46 -38.78
CA CYS A 4 -42.35 10.67 -38.17
C CYS A 4 -41.81 9.34 -37.68
N GLU A 5 -40.60 8.95 -38.09
CA GLU A 5 -39.81 7.95 -37.39
C GLU A 5 -38.61 8.64 -36.73
N SER A 6 -38.69 8.72 -35.39
CA SER A 6 -37.64 9.19 -34.51
C SER A 6 -36.57 8.11 -34.38
N SER A 7 -35.39 8.35 -34.94
CA SER A 7 -34.23 7.47 -34.75
C SER A 7 -33.67 7.66 -33.33
N HIS A 8 -34.03 6.77 -32.42
CA HIS A 8 -33.39 6.67 -31.11
C HIS A 8 -31.92 6.26 -31.27
N GLN A 9 -30.99 7.22 -31.18
CA GLN A 9 -29.58 6.93 -30.95
C GLN A 9 -29.44 6.34 -29.55
N LYS A 10 -29.22 5.03 -29.46
CA LYS A 10 -28.78 4.38 -28.22
C LYS A 10 -27.36 4.85 -27.92
N THR A 11 -27.22 5.75 -26.95
CA THR A 11 -25.93 6.06 -26.32
C THR A 11 -25.46 4.79 -25.61
N LEU A 12 -24.42 4.14 -26.13
CA LEU A 12 -23.71 3.09 -25.43
C LEU A 12 -22.98 3.76 -24.26
N GLU A 13 -23.51 3.67 -23.04
CA GLU A 13 -22.73 3.99 -21.84
C GLU A 13 -21.66 2.91 -21.68
N PRO A 14 -20.36 3.28 -21.66
CA PRO A 14 -19.30 2.32 -21.42
C PRO A 14 -19.46 1.76 -20.00
N SER A 15 -19.24 0.45 -19.85
CA SER A 15 -19.27 -0.15 -18.51
C SER A 15 -18.21 0.49 -17.61
N HIS A 16 -18.46 0.56 -16.30
CA HIS A 16 -17.50 1.09 -15.32
C HIS A 16 -16.11 0.43 -15.44
N TYR A 17 -16.08 -0.85 -15.87
CA TYR A 17 -14.85 -1.59 -16.18
C TYR A 17 -14.10 -1.07 -17.42
N GLU A 18 -14.79 -0.67 -18.48
CA GLU A 18 -14.17 -0.07 -19.68
C GLU A 18 -13.60 1.32 -19.40
N ILE A 19 -14.22 2.08 -18.48
CA ILE A 19 -13.72 3.38 -18.03
C ILE A 19 -12.40 3.21 -17.30
N ILE A 20 -12.31 2.24 -16.38
CA ILE A 20 -11.11 1.92 -15.59
C ILE A 20 -9.98 1.39 -16.50
N MET A 21 -10.27 0.54 -17.49
CA MET A 21 -9.26 0.04 -18.44
C MET A 21 -8.74 1.10 -19.44
N SER A 22 -9.38 2.28 -19.53
CA SER A 22 -9.00 3.32 -20.50
C SER A 22 -8.08 4.43 -19.95
N MET A 23 -7.75 4.39 -18.66
CA MET A 23 -6.94 5.42 -18.01
C MET A 23 -5.47 5.00 -17.96
N ARG A 24 -4.75 5.22 -19.07
CA ARG A 24 -3.30 5.06 -19.08
C ARG A 24 -2.61 6.27 -18.45
N TYR A 25 -1.83 6.02 -17.42
CA TYR A 25 -1.06 7.01 -16.69
C TYR A 25 0.30 7.20 -17.39
N ASN A 26 0.63 8.39 -17.83
CA ASN A 26 1.87 8.68 -18.56
C ASN A 26 2.83 9.48 -17.67
N LEU A 27 4.08 9.03 -17.58
CA LEU A 27 5.18 9.81 -17.05
C LEU A 27 5.73 10.68 -18.17
N ILE A 28 5.80 11.99 -17.94
CA ILE A 28 6.22 12.98 -18.92
C ILE A 28 7.43 13.74 -18.38
N LYS A 29 8.48 13.85 -19.18
CA LYS A 29 9.67 14.67 -18.89
C LYS A 29 9.62 15.95 -19.72
N CYS A 30 9.78 17.08 -19.03
CA CYS A 30 9.96 18.37 -19.67
C CYS A 30 11.44 18.60 -19.97
N SER A 31 11.72 19.36 -21.03
CA SER A 31 13.06 19.88 -21.34
C SER A 31 13.75 20.64 -20.18
N CYS A 32 13.01 21.17 -19.21
CA CYS A 32 13.59 21.77 -17.99
C CYS A 32 14.11 20.74 -16.97
N GLY A 33 14.02 19.44 -17.27
CA GLY A 33 14.45 18.33 -16.42
C GLY A 33 13.37 17.80 -15.49
N PHE A 34 12.27 18.53 -15.26
CA PHE A 34 11.20 18.11 -14.36
C PHE A 34 10.28 17.05 -14.99
N SER A 35 9.91 16.05 -14.20
CA SER A 35 9.03 14.95 -14.58
C SER A 35 7.67 15.04 -13.88
N PHE A 36 6.57 14.72 -14.57
CA PHE A 36 5.20 14.79 -14.02
C PHE A 36 4.26 13.78 -14.69
N GLY A 37 3.06 13.62 -14.14
CA GLY A 37 2.06 12.63 -14.58
C GLY A 37 0.91 13.20 -15.40
N SER A 38 0.33 12.41 -16.30
CA SER A 38 -0.89 12.76 -17.06
C SER A 38 -1.73 11.53 -17.46
N THR A 39 -3.05 11.61 -17.37
CA THR A 39 -4.00 10.49 -17.60
C THR A 39 -4.57 10.43 -19.02
N LYS A 40 -4.78 11.57 -19.70
CA LYS A 40 -5.27 11.65 -21.10
C LYS A 40 -4.82 13.00 -21.69
N SER A 41 -3.97 13.00 -22.70
CA SER A 41 -3.33 14.23 -23.18
C SER A 41 -3.90 14.75 -24.49
N LYS A 42 -4.71 15.81 -24.44
CA LYS A 42 -4.74 16.77 -25.55
C LYS A 42 -3.88 18.00 -25.27
N GLU A 43 -3.69 18.40 -24.00
CA GLU A 43 -2.89 19.57 -23.65
C GLU A 43 -2.18 19.37 -22.31
N ASN A 44 -0.90 18.98 -22.34
CA ASN A 44 -0.07 18.92 -21.15
C ASN A 44 0.77 20.19 -21.05
N TYR A 45 1.05 20.63 -19.82
CA TYR A 45 2.03 21.66 -19.52
C TYR A 45 2.88 21.22 -18.33
N CYS A 46 4.13 21.67 -18.29
CA CYS A 46 5.02 21.40 -17.17
C CYS A 46 4.53 22.14 -15.93
N THR A 47 4.26 21.43 -14.84
CA THR A 47 3.80 22.03 -13.58
C THR A 47 4.88 22.82 -12.83
N LYS A 48 6.15 22.74 -13.26
CA LYS A 48 7.26 23.50 -12.69
C LYS A 48 7.57 24.79 -13.45
N CYS A 49 7.67 24.73 -14.79
CA CYS A 49 8.06 25.89 -15.61
C CYS A 49 6.95 26.42 -16.54
N GLY A 50 5.78 25.78 -16.58
CA GLY A 50 4.65 26.18 -17.43
C GLY A 50 4.81 25.84 -18.92
N SER A 51 5.94 25.28 -19.36
CA SER A 51 6.16 24.96 -20.78
C SER A 51 5.17 23.91 -21.29
N THR A 52 4.53 24.21 -22.42
CA THR A 52 3.73 23.26 -23.22
C THR A 52 4.55 22.59 -24.33
N ARG A 53 5.81 23.04 -24.52
CA ARG A 53 6.71 22.57 -25.58
C ARG A 53 7.72 21.58 -25.05
N ASN A 54 8.19 20.68 -25.93
CA ASN A 54 9.24 19.69 -25.64
C ASN A 54 8.89 18.82 -24.42
N LEU A 55 7.68 18.27 -24.43
CA LEU A 55 7.18 17.32 -23.44
C LEU A 55 7.28 15.91 -24.05
N VAL A 56 8.01 15.02 -23.40
CA VAL A 56 8.24 13.66 -23.87
C VAL A 56 7.61 12.67 -22.91
N ILE A 57 6.76 11.78 -23.42
CA ILE A 57 6.28 10.64 -22.63
C ILE A 57 7.45 9.67 -22.49
N VAL A 58 7.88 9.44 -21.25
CA VAL A 58 9.01 8.55 -20.89
C VAL A 58 8.51 7.12 -20.70
N GLU A 59 7.39 6.96 -19.99
CA GLU A 59 6.88 5.65 -19.60
C GLU A 59 5.35 5.71 -19.41
N LYS A 60 4.69 4.56 -19.48
CA LYS A 60 3.24 4.41 -19.30
C LYS A 60 2.98 3.37 -18.20
N PHE A 61 2.00 3.67 -17.37
CA PHE A 61 1.58 2.87 -16.24
C PHE A 61 0.07 2.61 -16.34
N GLU A 62 -0.35 1.44 -15.86
CA GLU A 62 -1.76 1.09 -15.73
C GLU A 62 -2.30 1.45 -14.33
N ASN A 63 -1.40 1.83 -13.40
CA ASN A 63 -1.70 2.07 -11.99
C ASN A 63 -1.22 3.48 -11.53
N PRO A 64 -2.07 4.33 -10.92
CA PRO A 64 -1.67 5.67 -10.49
C PRO A 64 -0.58 5.66 -9.40
N GLU A 65 -0.56 4.67 -8.51
CA GLU A 65 0.46 4.57 -7.47
C GLU A 65 1.85 4.29 -8.05
N GLU A 66 1.93 3.50 -9.13
CA GLU A 66 3.19 3.24 -9.82
C GLU A 66 3.70 4.49 -10.53
N LEU A 67 2.81 5.23 -11.20
CA LEU A 67 3.15 6.53 -11.78
C LEU A 67 3.66 7.50 -10.70
N ALA A 68 2.97 7.63 -9.57
CA ALA A 68 3.36 8.54 -8.49
C ALA A 68 4.75 8.20 -7.93
N ARG A 69 5.03 6.90 -7.76
CA ARG A 69 6.35 6.40 -7.37
C ARG A 69 7.41 6.78 -8.42
N ALA A 70 7.15 6.54 -9.70
CA ALA A 70 8.08 6.84 -10.78
C ALA A 70 8.37 8.36 -10.90
N ILE A 71 7.36 9.21 -10.76
CA ILE A 71 7.52 10.68 -10.74
C ILE A 71 8.44 11.10 -9.60
N SER A 72 8.25 10.51 -8.42
CA SER A 72 9.05 10.83 -7.23
C SER A 72 10.53 10.51 -7.46
N PHE A 73 10.82 9.32 -7.99
CA PHE A 73 12.20 8.92 -8.33
C PHE A 73 12.80 9.77 -9.45
N ALA A 74 12.05 10.06 -10.51
CA ALA A 74 12.53 10.84 -11.66
C ALA A 74 12.84 12.31 -11.32
N ASN A 75 12.42 12.80 -10.16
CA ASN A 75 12.69 14.15 -9.68
C ASN A 75 13.64 14.19 -8.47
N LEU A 76 14.24 13.06 -8.08
CA LEU A 76 15.25 13.07 -7.02
C LEU A 76 16.52 13.79 -7.51
N PRO A 77 17.19 14.56 -6.63
CA PRO A 77 18.50 15.10 -6.95
C PRO A 77 19.54 13.96 -6.95
N ASP A 78 20.40 13.97 -7.97
CA ASP A 78 21.36 12.89 -8.24
C ASP A 78 22.28 12.63 -7.04
N GLU A 79 22.65 13.69 -6.31
CA GLU A 79 23.58 13.71 -5.17
C GLU A 79 23.16 12.79 -4.01
N ILE A 80 21.86 12.55 -3.83
CA ILE A 80 21.30 11.71 -2.74
C ILE A 80 20.39 10.60 -3.27
N SER A 81 20.28 10.47 -4.59
CA SER A 81 19.35 9.56 -5.24
C SER A 81 19.58 8.11 -4.82
N GLU A 82 20.84 7.64 -4.84
CA GLU A 82 21.18 6.26 -4.54
C GLU A 82 20.89 5.87 -3.08
N GLU A 83 21.32 6.68 -2.12
CA GLU A 83 21.11 6.42 -0.69
C GLU A 83 19.61 6.44 -0.33
N LEU A 84 18.85 7.40 -0.88
CA LEU A 84 17.41 7.47 -0.65
C LEU A 84 16.67 6.30 -1.31
N ILE A 85 17.02 5.94 -2.55
CA ILE A 85 16.43 4.80 -3.24
C ILE A 85 16.65 3.51 -2.44
N LEU A 86 17.87 3.30 -1.91
CA LEU A 86 18.18 2.14 -1.07
C LEU A 86 17.31 2.12 0.19
N LYS A 87 17.26 3.23 0.94
CA LYS A 87 16.44 3.32 2.16
C LYS A 87 14.93 3.13 1.89
N ILE A 88 14.43 3.64 0.76
CA ILE A 88 13.03 3.44 0.36
C ILE A 88 12.79 1.97 0.05
N LYS A 89 13.66 1.32 -0.73
CA LYS A 89 13.56 -0.11 -1.04
C LYS A 89 13.62 -0.98 0.21
N GLU A 90 14.49 -0.67 1.16
CA GLU A 90 14.58 -1.35 2.46
C GLU A 90 13.30 -1.19 3.29
N LYS A 91 12.70 0.00 3.31
CA LYS A 91 11.41 0.20 3.99
C LYS A 91 10.27 -0.51 3.29
N GLU A 92 10.20 -0.45 1.96
CA GLU A 92 9.18 -1.14 1.18
C GLU A 92 9.30 -2.66 1.33
N SER A 93 10.51 -3.22 1.38
CA SER A 93 10.73 -4.65 1.63
C SER A 93 10.28 -5.03 3.03
N LYS A 94 10.65 -4.27 4.08
CA LYS A 94 10.15 -4.48 5.45
C LYS A 94 8.63 -4.41 5.53
N ILE A 95 7.99 -3.44 4.89
CA ILE A 95 6.53 -3.33 4.86
C ILE A 95 5.89 -4.50 4.10
N LYS A 96 6.48 -4.96 2.99
CA LYS A 96 6.01 -6.14 2.27
C LYS A 96 6.17 -7.41 3.10
N THR A 97 7.31 -7.61 3.75
CA THR A 97 7.53 -8.72 4.70
C THR A 97 6.52 -8.67 5.84
N ASN A 98 6.28 -7.49 6.43
CA ASN A 98 5.26 -7.31 7.45
C ASN A 98 3.84 -7.59 6.93
N LYS A 99 3.50 -7.17 5.70
CA LYS A 99 2.20 -7.49 5.09
C LYS A 99 2.05 -8.97 4.75
N ILE A 100 3.10 -9.65 4.27
CA ILE A 100 3.09 -11.09 3.99
C ILE A 100 2.95 -11.87 5.31
N ASN A 101 3.67 -11.47 6.35
CA ASN A 101 3.56 -12.04 7.68
C ASN A 101 2.17 -11.77 8.30
N ASN A 102 1.58 -10.59 8.04
CA ASN A 102 0.24 -10.23 8.52
C ASN A 102 -0.90 -10.86 7.71
N ASN A 103 -0.66 -11.23 6.44
CA ASN A 103 -1.67 -11.86 5.58
C ASN A 103 -1.83 -13.38 5.85
N ASN A 104 -0.90 -13.99 6.58
CA ASN A 104 -1.02 -15.39 6.99
C ASN A 104 -1.58 -15.58 8.41
N ASP A 105 -1.70 -14.53 9.21
CA ASP A 105 -2.49 -14.51 10.44
C ASP A 105 -2.35 -13.11 11.06
N LEU A 106 -3.45 -12.37 11.18
CA LEU A 106 -3.67 -11.20 12.03
C LEU A 106 -2.46 -10.77 12.91
N GLY A 107 -1.41 -10.17 12.35
CA GLY A 107 -0.28 -9.55 13.08
C GLY A 107 0.17 -10.23 14.39
N GLY A 108 0.42 -11.54 14.38
CA GLY A 108 0.87 -12.29 15.57
C GLY A 108 -0.24 -12.76 16.53
N LEU A 109 -1.52 -12.56 16.18
CA LEU A 109 -2.66 -13.02 16.97
C LEU A 109 -2.72 -14.54 17.10
N SER A 110 -2.32 -15.28 16.06
CA SER A 110 -2.27 -16.75 16.16
C SER A 110 -1.15 -17.25 17.06
N VAL A 111 -0.04 -16.51 17.12
CA VAL A 111 1.06 -16.78 18.05
C VAL A 111 0.56 -16.56 19.48
N LEU A 112 -0.12 -15.45 19.73
CA LEU A 112 -0.76 -15.20 21.03
C LEU A 112 -1.78 -16.30 21.37
N LYS A 113 -2.61 -16.71 20.41
CA LYS A 113 -3.61 -17.78 20.60
C LYS A 113 -2.97 -19.14 20.88
N LYS A 114 -1.87 -19.49 20.21
CA LYS A 114 -1.11 -20.74 20.46
C LYS A 114 -0.40 -20.71 21.82
N ALA A 115 0.06 -19.54 22.26
CA ALA A 115 0.71 -19.35 23.56
C ALA A 115 -0.28 -19.22 24.73
N THR A 116 -1.58 -19.10 24.43
CA THR A 116 -2.68 -19.09 25.40
C THR A 116 -2.99 -20.52 25.82
N ASP A 117 -3.16 -20.73 27.13
CA ASP A 117 -3.48 -22.04 27.66
C ASP A 117 -4.94 -22.47 27.36
N LYS A 118 -5.29 -23.70 27.74
CA LYS A 118 -6.64 -24.25 27.52
C LYS A 118 -7.72 -23.55 28.33
N GLN A 119 -7.34 -22.80 29.36
CA GLN A 119 -8.23 -22.03 30.22
C GLN A 119 -8.39 -20.58 29.71
N GLY A 120 -7.76 -20.24 28.58
CA GLY A 120 -7.82 -18.91 27.99
C GLY A 120 -6.85 -17.93 28.63
N ASN A 121 -5.87 -18.36 29.42
CA ASN A 121 -4.89 -17.47 30.02
C ASN A 121 -3.59 -17.46 29.22
N LEU A 122 -3.17 -16.26 28.86
CA LEU A 122 -1.88 -15.96 28.28
C LEU A 122 -0.97 -15.43 29.38
N THR A 123 0.26 -15.97 29.48
CA THR A 123 1.28 -15.42 30.38
C THR A 123 2.43 -14.86 29.55
N LYS A 124 3.10 -13.83 30.08
CA LYS A 124 4.27 -13.27 29.40
C LYS A 124 5.33 -14.33 29.17
N SER A 125 5.58 -15.17 30.19
CA SER A 125 6.57 -16.24 30.12
C SER A 125 6.22 -17.32 29.09
N SER A 126 4.94 -17.69 28.93
CA SER A 126 4.55 -18.67 27.90
C SER A 126 4.74 -18.11 26.49
N LEU A 127 4.43 -16.83 26.30
CA LEU A 127 4.67 -16.14 25.03
C LEU A 127 6.16 -15.97 24.72
N ASP A 128 6.97 -15.52 25.67
CA ASP A 128 8.42 -15.35 25.49
C ASP A 128 9.10 -16.67 25.12
N LYS A 129 8.70 -17.76 25.77
CA LYS A 129 9.17 -19.11 25.44
C LYS A 129 8.76 -19.50 24.03
N PHE A 130 7.50 -19.29 23.67
CA PHE A 130 6.97 -19.61 22.35
C PHE A 130 7.68 -18.82 21.24
N LEU A 131 7.92 -17.53 21.45
CA LEU A 131 8.65 -16.65 20.51
C LEU A 131 10.11 -17.08 20.35
N SER A 132 10.74 -17.52 21.43
CA SER A 132 12.11 -18.04 21.40
C SER A 132 12.22 -19.37 20.65
N GLU A 133 11.17 -20.20 20.70
CA GLU A 133 11.10 -21.50 20.02
C GLU A 133 10.73 -21.38 18.53
N GLU A 134 9.82 -20.47 18.14
CA GLU A 134 9.42 -20.27 16.74
C GLU A 134 10.43 -19.43 15.91
N GLY A 135 11.40 -18.76 16.54
CA GLY A 135 12.61 -18.26 15.88
C GLY A 135 12.44 -17.22 14.77
N SER A 136 11.28 -16.56 14.62
CA SER A 136 11.02 -15.67 13.47
C SER A 136 9.90 -14.64 13.69
N ILE A 137 9.88 -13.96 14.84
CA ILE A 137 9.01 -12.79 15.01
C ILE A 137 9.87 -11.57 15.33
N GLU A 138 9.91 -10.60 14.42
CA GLU A 138 10.61 -9.31 14.61
C GLU A 138 9.99 -8.44 15.72
N SER A 139 8.83 -8.84 16.25
CA SER A 139 8.07 -8.12 17.27
C SER A 139 8.27 -8.72 18.67
N SER A 140 8.47 -7.87 19.67
CA SER A 140 8.58 -8.31 21.07
C SER A 140 7.23 -8.78 21.63
N SER A 141 7.26 -9.59 22.69
CA SER A 141 6.05 -10.04 23.38
C SER A 141 5.20 -8.87 23.90
N GLU A 142 5.84 -7.82 24.42
CA GLU A 142 5.14 -6.62 24.91
C GLU A 142 4.40 -5.90 23.79
N TYR A 143 5.00 -5.81 22.60
CA TYR A 143 4.36 -5.19 21.46
C TYR A 143 3.13 -5.97 21.02
N LEU A 144 3.24 -7.31 20.89
CA LEU A 144 2.12 -8.17 20.50
C LEU A 144 0.97 -8.10 21.51
N ILE A 145 1.30 -8.18 22.81
CA ILE A 145 0.32 -8.07 23.89
C ILE A 145 -0.36 -6.70 23.85
N GLY A 146 0.39 -5.61 23.75
CA GLY A 146 -0.17 -4.26 23.73
C GLY A 146 -1.13 -4.04 22.57
N GLN A 147 -0.79 -4.54 21.37
CA GLN A 147 -1.67 -4.48 20.21
C GLN A 147 -2.97 -5.28 20.44
N ALA A 148 -2.87 -6.47 21.01
CA ALA A 148 -4.04 -7.31 21.28
C ALA A 148 -4.93 -6.77 22.42
N GLU A 149 -4.35 -6.12 23.44
CA GLU A 149 -5.11 -5.41 24.49
C GLU A 149 -5.89 -4.23 23.88
N VAL A 150 -5.24 -3.39 23.05
CA VAL A 150 -5.88 -2.24 22.40
C VAL A 150 -7.01 -2.65 21.45
N GLN A 151 -6.84 -3.79 20.77
CA GLN A 151 -7.85 -4.34 19.86
C GLN A 151 -8.96 -5.13 20.57
N GLY A 152 -8.87 -5.33 21.89
CA GLY A 152 -9.89 -6.01 22.68
C GLY A 152 -9.87 -7.54 22.55
N PHE A 153 -8.75 -8.14 22.13
CA PHE A 153 -8.58 -9.59 22.12
C PHE A 153 -8.11 -10.14 23.47
N LEU A 154 -7.41 -9.32 24.24
CA LEU A 154 -6.89 -9.65 25.56
C LEU A 154 -7.42 -8.67 26.60
N ILE A 155 -7.70 -9.19 27.80
CA ILE A 155 -7.89 -8.38 29.00
C ILE A 155 -6.84 -8.71 30.03
N ARG A 156 -6.21 -7.69 30.62
CA ARG A 156 -5.22 -7.87 31.68
C ARG A 156 -5.90 -8.37 32.95
N VAL A 157 -5.41 -9.49 33.47
CA VAL A 157 -5.83 -10.03 34.78
C VAL A 157 -4.85 -9.58 35.86
N ASN A 158 -3.55 -9.60 35.56
CA ASN A 158 -2.50 -9.10 36.45
C ASN A 158 -1.28 -8.59 35.63
N GLU A 159 -0.17 -8.25 36.30
CA GLU A 159 1.04 -7.71 35.67
C GLU A 159 1.61 -8.57 34.53
N ASN A 160 1.47 -9.89 34.61
CA ASN A 160 2.11 -10.86 33.72
C ASN A 160 1.12 -11.89 33.12
N THR A 161 -0.19 -11.66 33.26
CA THR A 161 -1.24 -12.57 32.80
C THR A 161 -2.41 -11.81 32.19
N TRP A 162 -2.87 -12.32 31.06
CA TRP A 162 -4.01 -11.84 30.31
C TRP A 162 -5.00 -12.97 30.07
N ASN A 163 -6.27 -12.64 30.04
CA ASN A 163 -7.31 -13.57 29.61
C ASN A 163 -7.70 -13.24 28.17
N TRP A 164 -7.84 -14.29 27.38
CA TRP A 164 -8.21 -14.24 25.98
C TRP A 164 -9.73 -14.14 25.85
N LEU A 165 -10.19 -13.13 25.12
CA LEU A 165 -11.61 -12.78 25.02
C LEU A 165 -12.35 -13.44 23.84
N SER A 166 -11.69 -14.29 23.02
CA SER A 166 -12.35 -14.98 21.90
C SER A 166 -13.24 -16.13 22.31
#